data_AF-A0A8C9PJE9-F1
#
_entry.id   AF-A0A8C9PJE9-F1
#
_cell.length_a   1.000
_cell.length_b   1.000
_cell.length_c   1.000
_cell.angle_alpha   90.00
_cell.angle_beta   90.00
_cell.angle_gamma   90.00
#
_symmetry.space_group_name_H-M   'P 1'
#
loop_
_entity.id
_entity.type
_entity.pdbx_description
1 polymer ?
#
loop_
_entity_poly.entity_id
_entity_poly.type
_entity_poly.pdbx_seq_one_letter_code
_entity_poly.pdbx_strand_id
1 'polypeptide(L)'
;MSPVLQEDDEKDENIPKMLCQMDNHLACVNCVRWSNSGMYLASGGDDKLIMVWKRATYIGPSTVFGSSGKLANVEQWRCVSILRSHSGDVMDVAWSPHDAWLASCSVDNTVVIWNAVKFPEILATLRGHSGLVKGLTWDPVGKYIASQADDRSLKVWRTLDWQLETSITKPFDECGGTTHVLRLSWSPDGHYLVSAHAMNNSGPTAQIIEREGWKTNMDFVGHRKAVTVVKFNPKIFKKKQKNGSSAKPSCPYCCCAVGSKDRSLSVWLTCLKRPLVVIHELFDKSIMDISWTLNGLGILVCSMDGSVAFLDFSQDELGDPLSEEEKSRIHQSTYGKSLAIMTEAQLSTAVIENPEMLKYQRRQQQQQLDQKSATTREMGSASSVAGVVNGESLEDIRKNLLKKQVETRTADGRRRITPLCIAQLDTGYSFIHQALCDLIWGDLPLSFHQLAS
;
A
#
# COMPACT_ATOMS: atom_id res chain seq x y z
N MET A 1 -18.49 -15.76 -7.56
CA MET A 1 -18.43 -16.41 -6.24
C MET A 1 -17.74 -17.73 -6.47
N SER A 2 -16.43 -17.86 -6.28
CA SER A 2 -15.57 -17.34 -5.18
C SER A 2 -14.54 -16.28 -5.62
N PRO A 3 -14.08 -15.39 -4.71
CA PRO A 3 -13.12 -15.79 -3.67
C PRO A 3 -13.47 -15.29 -2.27
N VAL A 4 -13.75 -16.23 -1.37
CA VAL A 4 -13.35 -16.13 0.03
C VAL A 4 -12.17 -17.09 0.21
N LEU A 5 -11.16 -16.71 0.98
CA LEU A 5 -9.96 -17.54 1.23
C LEU A 5 -10.31 -18.96 1.71
N GLN A 6 -11.47 -19.12 2.36
CA GLN A 6 -12.08 -20.38 2.72
C GLN A 6 -13.47 -20.47 2.07
N GLU A 7 -13.74 -21.56 1.34
CA GLU A 7 -15.04 -21.78 0.69
C GLU A 7 -16.19 -21.90 1.70
N ASP A 8 -15.87 -22.37 2.92
CA ASP A 8 -16.80 -22.45 4.04
C ASP A 8 -17.31 -21.06 4.44
N ASP A 9 -16.41 -20.07 4.48
CA ASP A 9 -16.74 -18.70 4.84
C ASP A 9 -17.63 -18.02 3.77
N GLU A 10 -17.52 -18.42 2.51
CA GLU A 10 -18.39 -17.94 1.44
C GLU A 10 -19.84 -18.44 1.59
N LYS A 11 -19.99 -19.65 2.11
CA LYS A 11 -21.28 -20.30 2.34
C LYS A 11 -21.90 -19.89 3.67
N ASP A 12 -21.11 -19.37 4.61
CA ASP A 12 -21.61 -18.90 5.89
C ASP A 12 -22.34 -17.55 5.74
N GLU A 13 -23.66 -17.56 5.97
CA GLU A 13 -24.49 -16.35 5.97
C GLU A 13 -24.13 -15.37 7.10
N ASN A 14 -23.42 -15.83 8.15
CA ASN A 14 -23.01 -15.00 9.27
C ASN A 14 -21.76 -14.16 8.95
N ILE A 15 -21.04 -14.47 7.87
CA ILE A 15 -19.83 -13.75 7.50
C ILE A 15 -20.21 -12.58 6.59
N PRO A 16 -19.86 -11.34 6.99
CA PRO A 16 -20.18 -10.17 6.19
C PRO A 16 -19.34 -10.15 4.92
N LYS A 17 -20.00 -10.35 3.77
CA LYS A 17 -19.37 -10.29 2.44
C LYS A 17 -19.06 -8.87 1.99
N MET A 18 -19.79 -7.89 2.50
CA MET A 18 -19.55 -6.47 2.30
C MET A 18 -19.41 -5.81 3.67
N LEU A 19 -18.28 -5.15 3.89
CA LEU A 19 -17.96 -4.53 5.17
C LEU A 19 -18.65 -3.18 5.34
N CYS A 20 -18.64 -2.37 4.28
CA CYS A 20 -19.32 -1.09 4.24
C CYS A 20 -19.53 -0.62 2.80
N GLN A 21 -20.47 0.30 2.63
CA GLN A 21 -20.63 1.10 1.42
C GLN A 21 -20.44 2.59 1.80
N MET A 22 -19.61 3.29 1.02
CA MET A 22 -19.25 4.71 1.19
C MET A 22 -19.74 5.50 -0.02
N ASP A 23 -20.84 6.25 0.14
CA ASP A 23 -21.65 6.79 -0.95
C ASP A 23 -21.47 8.31 -1.18
N ASN A 24 -20.38 8.91 -0.68
CA ASN A 24 -20.19 10.35 -0.80
C ASN A 24 -19.77 10.81 -2.21
N HIS A 25 -19.11 9.95 -3.01
CA HIS A 25 -18.78 10.28 -4.39
C HIS A 25 -20.06 10.34 -5.24
N LEU A 26 -20.20 11.38 -6.06
CA LEU A 26 -21.41 11.61 -6.87
C LEU A 26 -21.28 11.03 -8.29
N ALA A 27 -20.14 10.42 -8.61
CA ALA A 27 -19.83 9.82 -9.89
C ALA A 27 -18.90 8.61 -9.69
N CYS A 28 -18.45 7.99 -10.79
CA CYS A 28 -17.58 6.82 -10.76
C CYS A 28 -16.28 7.10 -9.98
N VAL A 29 -15.87 6.13 -9.16
CA VAL A 29 -14.60 6.15 -8.44
C VAL A 29 -13.56 5.44 -9.30
N ASN A 30 -12.49 6.15 -9.68
CA ASN A 30 -11.45 5.64 -10.57
C ASN A 30 -10.28 4.99 -9.82
N CYS A 31 -10.06 5.38 -8.57
CA CYS A 31 -8.96 4.88 -7.76
C CYS A 31 -9.28 4.95 -6.26
N VAL A 32 -8.73 3.98 -5.54
CA VAL A 32 -8.73 3.92 -4.08
C VAL A 32 -7.33 3.49 -3.63
N ARG A 33 -6.76 4.15 -2.62
CA ARG A 33 -5.45 3.82 -2.05
C ARG A 33 -5.39 4.01 -0.55
N TRP A 34 -4.88 2.99 0.13
CA TRP A 34 -4.47 3.09 1.52
C TRP A 34 -3.25 3.98 1.72
N SER A 35 -3.26 4.73 2.82
CA SER A 35 -2.04 5.26 3.40
C SER A 35 -1.17 4.12 3.92
N ASN A 36 0.15 4.30 3.95
CA ASN A 36 1.10 3.27 4.38
C ASN A 36 0.89 2.88 5.86
N SER A 37 0.43 3.82 6.68
CA SER A 37 0.02 3.60 8.08
C SER A 37 -1.29 2.81 8.24
N GLY A 38 -2.07 2.64 7.17
CA GLY A 38 -3.44 2.10 7.23
C GLY A 38 -4.44 3.04 7.93
N MET A 39 -4.03 4.26 8.28
CA MET A 39 -4.88 5.21 9.00
C MET A 39 -5.92 5.87 8.10
N TYR A 40 -5.57 6.11 6.83
CA TYR A 40 -6.41 6.79 5.87
C TYR A 40 -6.60 5.95 4.61
N LEU A 41 -7.76 6.12 4.00
CA LEU A 41 -8.06 5.66 2.65
C LEU A 41 -8.30 6.89 1.80
N ALA A 42 -7.69 7.00 0.63
CA ALA A 42 -7.97 8.06 -0.34
C ALA A 42 -8.72 7.49 -1.52
N SER A 43 -9.77 8.16 -1.99
CA SER A 43 -10.47 7.82 -3.23
C SER A 43 -10.55 9.04 -4.16
N GLY A 44 -10.44 8.80 -5.46
CA GLY A 44 -10.59 9.83 -6.50
C GLY A 44 -11.54 9.36 -7.59
N GLY A 45 -12.34 10.28 -8.13
CA GLY A 45 -13.38 9.95 -9.12
C GLY A 45 -13.66 11.04 -10.16
N ASP A 46 -14.66 10.77 -10.99
CA ASP A 46 -15.14 11.64 -12.08
C ASP A 46 -15.84 12.90 -11.58
N ASP A 47 -16.21 12.93 -10.30
CA ASP A 47 -16.73 14.12 -9.63
C ASP A 47 -15.63 15.16 -9.34
N LYS A 48 -14.38 14.88 -9.78
CA LYS A 48 -13.20 15.75 -9.66
C LYS A 48 -12.72 15.92 -8.23
N LEU A 49 -13.25 15.11 -7.31
CA LEU A 49 -12.93 15.16 -5.89
C LEU A 49 -11.91 14.09 -5.55
N ILE A 50 -11.06 14.40 -4.58
CA ILE A 50 -10.40 13.39 -3.77
C ILE A 50 -11.04 13.40 -2.40
N MET A 51 -11.47 12.25 -1.91
CA MET A 51 -11.97 12.09 -0.55
C MET A 51 -10.96 11.32 0.27
N VAL A 52 -10.62 11.85 1.44
CA VAL A 52 -9.78 11.19 2.43
C VAL A 52 -10.68 10.70 3.54
N TRP A 53 -10.60 9.41 3.80
CA TRP A 53 -11.46 8.69 4.71
C TRP A 53 -10.67 8.17 5.89
N LYS A 54 -11.33 8.11 7.05
CA LYS A 54 -10.79 7.46 8.25
C LYS A 54 -11.84 6.53 8.80
N ARG A 55 -11.42 5.32 9.19
CA ARG A 55 -12.28 4.38 9.89
C ARG A 55 -12.70 4.98 11.23
N ALA A 56 -14.01 5.01 11.49
CA ALA A 56 -14.55 5.40 12.77
C ALA A 56 -14.26 4.31 13.80
N THR A 57 -13.76 4.70 14.98
CA THR A 57 -13.49 3.78 16.10
C THR A 57 -14.75 3.46 16.91
N TYR A 58 -15.79 4.29 16.80
CA TYR A 58 -17.04 4.12 17.50
C TYR A 58 -18.12 3.64 16.54
N ILE A 59 -18.67 2.46 16.81
CA ILE A 59 -19.74 1.82 16.04
C ILE A 59 -21.06 2.33 16.63
N GLY A 60 -21.58 3.43 16.09
CA GLY A 60 -23.00 3.77 16.30
C GLY A 60 -23.88 2.86 15.43
N PRO A 61 -25.20 2.75 15.65
CA PRO A 61 -26.05 2.09 14.66
C PRO A 61 -26.07 2.94 13.38
N SER A 62 -25.40 2.48 12.31
CA SER A 62 -25.49 3.08 10.98
C SER A 62 -26.39 2.20 10.12
N THR A 63 -27.61 2.68 9.88
CA THR A 63 -28.52 2.06 8.93
C THR A 63 -28.31 2.73 7.58
N VAL A 64 -28.10 1.93 6.53
CA VAL A 64 -28.02 2.43 5.15
C VAL A 64 -29.39 3.00 4.78
N PHE A 65 -29.43 4.26 4.35
CA PHE A 65 -30.68 4.94 3.98
C PHE A 65 -31.38 4.17 2.85
N GLY A 66 -32.64 3.77 3.06
CA GLY A 66 -33.44 3.02 2.09
C GLY A 66 -33.32 1.50 2.14
N SER A 67 -32.45 0.93 2.99
CA SER A 67 -32.34 -0.53 3.13
C SER A 67 -33.44 -1.08 4.05
N SER A 68 -34.37 -1.84 3.47
CA SER A 68 -35.28 -2.69 4.21
C SER A 68 -34.51 -3.81 4.93
N GLY A 69 -34.01 -3.50 6.12
CA GLY A 69 -33.87 -4.43 7.24
C GLY A 69 -32.75 -5.49 7.24
N LYS A 70 -31.77 -5.51 6.32
CA LYS A 70 -30.74 -6.59 6.35
C LYS A 70 -29.28 -6.25 6.01
N LEU A 71 -28.97 -5.03 5.58
CA LEU A 71 -27.59 -4.61 5.28
C LEU A 71 -27.16 -3.51 6.25
N ALA A 72 -26.63 -3.92 7.40
CA ALA A 72 -25.94 -3.02 8.31
C ALA A 72 -24.46 -2.98 7.93
N ASN A 73 -23.89 -1.77 7.80
CA ASN A 73 -22.45 -1.62 7.61
C ASN A 73 -21.72 -2.17 8.85
N VAL A 74 -20.85 -3.16 8.64
CA VAL A 74 -19.98 -3.73 9.69
C VAL A 74 -18.89 -2.74 10.09
N GLU A 75 -18.39 -2.00 9.10
CA GLU A 75 -17.43 -0.93 9.31
C GLU A 75 -18.04 0.43 9.06
N GLN A 76 -17.55 1.42 9.78
CA GLN A 76 -17.95 2.81 9.56
C GLN A 76 -16.74 3.63 9.13
N TRP A 77 -16.95 4.37 8.05
CA TRP A 77 -15.95 5.23 7.46
C TRP A 77 -16.51 6.63 7.39
N ARG A 78 -15.69 7.60 7.79
CA ARG A 78 -16.04 9.02 7.69
C ARG A 78 -15.10 9.72 6.74
N CYS A 79 -15.65 10.52 5.85
CA CYS A 79 -14.87 11.44 5.03
C CYS A 79 -14.32 12.55 5.94
N VAL A 80 -13.02 12.52 6.21
CA VAL A 80 -12.34 13.50 7.07
C VAL A 80 -11.87 14.73 6.31
N SER A 81 -11.69 14.62 4.99
CA SER A 81 -11.30 15.75 4.14
C SER A 81 -11.77 15.51 2.71
N ILE A 82 -12.22 16.58 2.05
CA ILE A 82 -12.54 16.59 0.63
C ILE A 82 -11.58 17.58 -0.04
N LEU A 83 -10.73 17.08 -0.92
CA LEU A 83 -9.71 17.85 -1.61
C LEU A 83 -10.24 18.27 -2.97
N ARG A 84 -10.23 19.59 -3.23
CA ARG A 84 -10.77 20.22 -4.45
C ARG A 84 -9.69 21.05 -5.10
N SER A 85 -9.25 20.63 -6.28
CA SER A 85 -8.24 21.36 -7.07
C SER A 85 -8.33 21.05 -8.56
N HIS A 86 -8.57 19.78 -8.90
CA HIS A 86 -8.65 19.34 -10.28
C HIS A 86 -9.88 19.88 -11.00
N SER A 87 -9.71 20.21 -12.29
CA SER A 87 -10.80 20.67 -13.16
C SER A 87 -11.44 19.55 -13.97
N GLY A 88 -10.86 18.35 -13.92
CA GLY A 88 -11.38 17.12 -14.52
C GLY A 88 -11.26 15.91 -13.59
N ASP A 89 -11.67 14.77 -14.11
CA ASP A 89 -11.70 13.47 -13.42
C ASP A 89 -10.35 13.14 -12.79
N VAL A 90 -10.38 12.65 -11.55
CA VAL A 90 -9.18 12.19 -10.84
C VAL A 90 -8.95 10.73 -11.20
N MET A 91 -7.80 10.43 -11.80
CA MET A 91 -7.52 9.10 -12.37
C MET A 91 -6.69 8.20 -11.46
N ASP A 92 -5.84 8.79 -10.62
CA ASP A 92 -5.04 8.07 -9.64
C ASP A 92 -4.70 8.98 -8.46
N VAL A 93 -4.46 8.35 -7.32
CA VAL A 93 -3.89 8.97 -6.12
C VAL A 93 -2.74 8.10 -5.63
N ALA A 94 -1.78 8.68 -4.93
CA ALA A 94 -0.67 7.91 -4.36
C ALA A 94 -0.15 8.59 -3.08
N TRP A 95 0.05 7.80 -2.02
CA TRP A 95 0.62 8.26 -0.76
C TRP A 95 2.14 8.20 -0.80
N SER A 96 2.81 9.26 -0.31
CA SER A 96 4.26 9.26 -0.16
C SER A 96 4.69 8.23 0.88
N PRO A 97 5.95 7.75 0.86
CA PRO A 97 6.52 7.03 2.00
C PRO A 97 6.28 7.83 3.29
N HIS A 98 5.83 7.16 4.35
CA HIS A 98 5.48 7.75 5.66
C HIS A 98 4.28 8.70 5.68
N ASP A 99 3.47 8.76 4.63
CA ASP A 99 2.20 9.48 4.59
C ASP A 99 2.32 11.00 4.87
N ALA A 100 3.47 11.60 4.58
CA ALA A 100 3.67 13.05 4.71
C ALA A 100 2.95 13.83 3.60
N TRP A 101 2.85 13.26 2.40
CA TRP A 101 2.20 13.84 1.24
C TRP A 101 1.24 12.86 0.57
N LEU A 102 0.24 13.42 -0.10
CA LEU A 102 -0.62 12.72 -1.03
C LEU A 102 -0.46 13.38 -2.40
N ALA A 103 -0.30 12.58 -3.46
CA ALA A 103 -0.36 13.07 -4.83
C ALA A 103 -1.67 12.63 -5.48
N SER A 104 -2.23 13.49 -6.33
CA SER A 104 -3.38 13.18 -7.19
C SER A 104 -3.10 13.60 -8.62
N CYS A 105 -3.60 12.85 -9.60
CA CYS A 105 -3.48 13.19 -11.01
C CYS A 105 -4.83 13.15 -11.72
N SER A 106 -4.94 13.90 -12.81
CA SER A 106 -6.20 14.12 -13.49
C SER A 106 -6.07 14.20 -15.01
N VAL A 107 -7.21 14.03 -15.67
CA VAL A 107 -7.43 14.36 -17.08
C VAL A 107 -7.24 15.85 -17.39
N ASP A 108 -7.09 16.72 -16.38
CA ASP A 108 -6.70 18.12 -16.56
C ASP A 108 -5.20 18.36 -16.87
N ASN A 109 -4.45 17.26 -17.10
CA ASN A 109 -3.03 17.22 -17.41
C ASN A 109 -2.09 17.61 -16.24
N THR A 110 -2.61 17.70 -15.02
CA THR A 110 -1.82 18.11 -13.84
C THR A 110 -1.66 17.00 -12.81
N VAL A 111 -0.63 17.16 -11.99
CA VAL A 111 -0.46 16.43 -10.73
C VAL A 111 -0.49 17.44 -9.59
N VAL A 112 -1.29 17.19 -8.56
CA VAL A 112 -1.36 18.06 -7.38
C VAL A 112 -0.75 17.32 -6.19
N ILE A 113 0.12 18.01 -5.45
CA ILE A 113 0.74 17.51 -4.23
C ILE A 113 0.08 18.18 -3.03
N TRP A 114 -0.43 17.36 -2.13
CA TRP A 114 -1.15 17.75 -0.93
C TRP A 114 -0.30 17.50 0.32
N ASN A 115 -0.41 18.39 1.30
CA ASN A 115 0.13 18.16 2.63
C ASN A 115 -0.80 17.22 3.41
N ALA A 116 -0.42 15.96 3.55
CA ALA A 116 -1.26 14.97 4.22
C ALA A 116 -1.36 15.18 5.74
N VAL A 117 -0.46 15.95 6.32
CA VAL A 117 -0.48 16.33 7.75
C VAL A 117 -1.49 17.45 8.00
N LYS A 118 -1.80 18.24 6.97
CA LYS A 118 -2.66 19.43 7.08
C LYS A 118 -3.56 19.57 5.86
N PHE A 119 -4.36 18.55 5.59
CA PHE A 119 -5.38 18.66 4.55
C PHE A 119 -6.32 19.85 4.79
N PRO A 120 -6.79 20.56 3.74
CA PRO A 120 -6.55 20.34 2.31
C PRO A 120 -5.43 21.24 1.73
N GLU A 121 -4.33 21.49 2.46
CA GLU A 121 -3.24 22.35 1.96
C GLU A 121 -2.55 21.74 0.73
N ILE A 122 -2.40 22.55 -0.33
CA ILE A 122 -1.67 22.21 -1.56
C ILE A 122 -0.24 22.72 -1.43
N LEU A 123 0.74 21.85 -1.67
CA LEU A 123 2.16 22.18 -1.66
C LEU A 123 2.67 22.56 -3.05
N ALA A 124 2.20 21.86 -4.09
CA ALA A 124 2.61 22.10 -5.46
C ALA A 124 1.55 21.63 -6.47
N THR A 125 1.59 22.22 -7.66
CA THR A 125 0.87 21.74 -8.84
C THR A 125 1.90 21.53 -9.94
N LEU A 126 2.16 20.27 -10.27
CA LEU A 126 3.13 19.88 -11.29
C LEU A 126 2.46 20.00 -12.66
N ARG A 127 3.01 20.90 -13.49
CA ARG A 127 2.56 21.14 -14.86
C ARG A 127 3.69 20.76 -15.81
N GLY A 128 3.35 20.10 -16.91
CA GLY A 128 4.32 19.71 -17.93
C GLY A 128 3.86 18.56 -18.82
N HIS A 129 2.86 17.78 -18.39
CA HIS A 129 2.15 16.87 -19.28
C HIS A 129 1.26 17.65 -20.25
N SER A 130 1.16 17.16 -21.48
CA SER A 130 0.28 17.71 -22.53
C SER A 130 -0.94 16.83 -22.80
N GLY A 131 -1.12 15.78 -22.01
CA GLY A 131 -2.22 14.83 -22.11
C GLY A 131 -2.62 14.30 -20.73
N LEU A 132 -3.68 13.48 -20.73
CA LEU A 132 -4.36 13.04 -19.52
C LEU A 132 -3.39 12.25 -18.63
N VAL A 133 -3.19 12.69 -17.39
CA VAL A 133 -2.33 11.98 -16.45
C VAL A 133 -3.17 10.89 -15.78
N LYS A 134 -2.74 9.63 -15.93
CA LYS A 134 -3.54 8.45 -15.51
C LYS A 134 -2.85 7.55 -14.49
N GLY A 135 -1.60 7.87 -14.15
CA GLY A 135 -0.78 7.04 -13.28
C GLY A 135 0.11 7.85 -12.37
N LEU A 136 0.19 7.44 -11.11
CA LEU A 136 1.15 7.98 -10.14
C LEU A 136 1.83 6.86 -9.35
N THR A 137 3.10 7.06 -9.03
CA THR A 137 3.80 6.23 -8.04
C THR A 137 4.89 7.02 -7.34
N TRP A 138 5.04 6.79 -6.05
CA TRP A 138 6.13 7.35 -5.26
C TRP A 138 7.34 6.43 -5.28
N ASP A 139 8.52 7.02 -5.31
CA ASP A 139 9.77 6.35 -4.99
C ASP A 139 9.75 5.88 -3.52
N PRO A 140 10.03 4.61 -3.21
CA PRO A 140 10.07 4.12 -1.82
C PRO A 140 11.11 4.83 -0.96
N VAL A 141 12.13 5.45 -1.57
CA VAL A 141 13.17 6.23 -0.87
C VAL A 141 12.70 7.67 -0.61
N GLY A 142 11.63 8.12 -1.28
CA GLY A 142 11.01 9.43 -1.10
C GLY A 142 11.65 10.58 -1.88
N LYS A 143 12.60 10.31 -2.79
CA LYS A 143 13.30 11.36 -3.56
C LYS A 143 12.51 11.83 -4.78
N TYR A 144 11.67 10.95 -5.33
CA TYR A 144 10.95 11.21 -6.56
C TYR A 144 9.47 10.80 -6.50
N ILE A 145 8.68 11.43 -7.35
CA ILE A 145 7.37 10.94 -7.79
C ILE A 145 7.41 10.76 -9.29
N ALA A 146 6.82 9.68 -9.79
CA ALA A 146 6.66 9.46 -11.23
C ALA A 146 5.19 9.57 -11.63
N SER A 147 4.94 10.23 -12.76
CA SER A 147 3.63 10.35 -13.39
C SER A 147 3.67 9.85 -14.82
N GLN A 148 2.61 9.18 -15.25
CA GLN A 148 2.46 8.69 -16.62
C GLN A 148 1.17 9.21 -17.24
N ALA A 149 1.24 9.60 -18.51
CA ALA A 149 0.14 10.23 -19.22
C ALA A 149 -0.05 9.71 -20.65
N ASP A 150 -1.21 10.03 -21.23
CA ASP A 150 -1.55 9.75 -22.63
C ASP A 150 -0.71 10.56 -23.64
N ASP A 151 0.08 11.53 -23.18
CA ASP A 151 1.03 12.28 -24.03
C ASP A 151 2.28 11.47 -24.43
N ARG A 152 2.26 10.15 -24.21
CA ARG A 152 3.37 9.23 -24.47
C ARG A 152 4.63 9.62 -23.70
N SER A 153 4.45 10.11 -22.48
CA SER A 153 5.56 10.37 -21.59
C SER A 153 5.33 9.84 -20.18
N LEU A 154 6.44 9.45 -19.57
CA LEU A 154 6.56 9.28 -18.13
C LEU A 154 7.50 10.37 -17.62
N LYS A 155 7.02 11.18 -16.67
CA LYS A 155 7.79 12.26 -16.06
C LYS A 155 8.14 11.89 -14.63
N VAL A 156 9.38 12.21 -14.25
CA VAL A 156 9.86 12.06 -12.88
C VAL A 156 10.07 13.44 -12.30
N TRP A 157 9.58 13.66 -11.09
CA TRP A 157 9.64 14.94 -10.40
C TRP A 157 10.39 14.77 -9.08
N ARG A 158 11.26 15.73 -8.75
CA ARG A 158 11.96 15.76 -7.47
C ARG A 158 11.02 16.21 -6.37
N THR A 159 11.11 15.56 -5.22
CA THR A 159 10.30 15.92 -4.03
C THR A 159 10.88 17.09 -3.24
N LEU A 160 12.15 17.45 -3.49
CA LEU A 160 12.83 18.55 -2.80
C LEU A 160 12.26 19.91 -3.20
N ASP A 161 12.02 20.11 -4.50
CA ASP A 161 11.65 21.38 -5.13
C ASP A 161 10.45 21.28 -6.08
N TRP A 162 9.87 20.08 -6.22
CA TRP A 162 8.74 19.78 -7.12
C TRP A 162 9.03 20.07 -8.59
N GLN A 163 10.31 20.09 -8.98
CA GLN A 163 10.72 20.32 -10.37
C GLN A 163 10.82 19.01 -11.15
N LEU A 164 10.69 19.12 -12.46
CA LEU A 164 10.89 18.01 -13.39
C LEU A 164 12.36 17.57 -13.36
N GLU A 165 12.60 16.31 -13.04
CA GLU A 165 13.93 15.67 -13.09
C GLU A 165 14.22 15.17 -14.50
N THR A 166 13.29 14.41 -15.07
CA THR A 166 13.44 13.84 -16.41
C THR A 166 12.09 13.57 -17.07
N SER A 167 12.08 13.51 -18.39
CA SER A 167 10.95 13.15 -19.22
C SER A 167 11.35 11.99 -20.13
N ILE A 168 10.72 10.83 -19.93
CA ILE A 168 11.00 9.59 -20.65
C ILE A 168 9.90 9.39 -21.70
N THR A 169 10.27 9.37 -22.98
CA THR A 169 9.32 9.26 -24.10
C THR A 169 9.59 8.06 -25.01
N LYS A 170 10.87 7.72 -25.23
CA LYS A 170 11.30 6.70 -26.19
C LYS A 170 10.54 5.36 -26.14
N PRO A 171 10.27 4.76 -24.96
CA PRO A 171 9.49 3.52 -24.86
C PRO A 171 8.03 3.62 -25.32
N PHE A 172 7.51 4.84 -25.47
CA PHE A 172 6.11 5.13 -25.72
C PHE A 172 5.85 5.70 -27.12
N ASP A 173 6.88 5.91 -27.94
CA ASP A 173 6.77 6.54 -29.25
C ASP A 173 5.82 5.76 -30.19
N GLU A 174 5.91 4.42 -30.15
CA GLU A 174 5.08 3.48 -30.92
C GLU A 174 3.74 3.15 -30.25
N CYS A 175 3.41 3.72 -29.08
CA CYS A 175 2.14 3.44 -28.42
C CYS A 175 0.96 3.95 -29.24
N GLY A 176 0.17 3.02 -29.75
CA GLY A 176 -1.10 3.29 -30.42
C GLY A 176 -2.28 3.26 -29.44
N GLY A 177 -3.18 4.23 -29.57
CA GLY A 177 -4.40 4.30 -28.76
C GLY A 177 -4.15 4.77 -27.32
N THR A 178 -5.17 4.61 -26.47
CA THR A 178 -5.12 4.94 -25.04
C THR A 178 -5.64 3.77 -24.21
N THR A 179 -5.16 3.65 -22.98
CA THR A 179 -5.71 2.74 -21.96
C THR A 179 -6.58 3.52 -20.97
N HIS A 180 -7.46 2.85 -20.24
CA HIS A 180 -8.26 3.50 -19.19
C HIS A 180 -7.38 3.94 -18.01
N VAL A 181 -6.39 3.12 -17.66
CA VAL A 181 -5.47 3.36 -16.54
C VAL A 181 -4.02 3.13 -16.99
N LEU A 182 -3.08 3.76 -16.27
CA LEU A 182 -1.65 3.60 -16.45
C LEU A 182 -1.00 3.37 -15.07
N ARG A 183 -1.21 2.20 -14.46
CA ARG A 183 -0.69 1.93 -13.11
C ARG A 183 0.77 1.48 -13.20
N LEU A 184 1.68 2.43 -13.01
CA LEU A 184 3.11 2.21 -12.83
C LEU A 184 3.48 1.95 -11.36
N SER A 185 4.64 1.34 -11.11
CA SER A 185 5.10 1.03 -9.75
C SER A 185 6.61 1.06 -9.64
N TRP A 186 7.11 1.63 -8.55
CA TRP A 186 8.50 1.45 -8.12
C TRP A 186 8.70 0.07 -7.49
N SER A 187 9.90 -0.50 -7.67
CA SER A 187 10.35 -1.65 -6.91
C SER A 187 10.59 -1.26 -5.45
N PRO A 188 10.31 -2.14 -4.47
CA PRO A 188 10.45 -1.82 -3.05
C PRO A 188 11.88 -1.56 -2.61
N ASP A 189 12.88 -1.98 -3.39
CA ASP A 189 14.30 -1.67 -3.22
C ASP A 189 14.72 -0.32 -3.85
N GLY A 190 13.80 0.37 -4.55
CA GLY A 190 14.01 1.67 -5.19
C GLY A 190 14.86 1.66 -6.46
N HIS A 191 15.32 0.50 -6.95
CA HIS A 191 16.23 0.40 -8.09
C HIS A 191 15.54 0.59 -9.44
N TYR A 192 14.29 0.14 -9.54
CA TYR A 192 13.55 0.12 -10.79
C TYR A 192 12.21 0.82 -10.65
N LEU A 193 11.86 1.60 -11.66
CA LEU A 193 10.52 2.07 -11.92
C LEU A 193 9.99 1.30 -13.12
N VAL A 194 8.81 0.71 -13.03
CA VAL A 194 8.23 -0.01 -14.16
C VAL A 194 6.94 0.66 -14.58
N SER A 195 6.87 1.01 -15.86
CA SER A 195 5.75 1.74 -16.46
C SER A 195 4.73 0.81 -17.10
N ALA A 196 3.49 1.29 -17.23
CA ALA A 196 2.45 0.62 -18.01
C ALA A 196 2.55 1.03 -19.49
N HIS A 197 1.94 0.24 -20.38
CA HIS A 197 1.72 0.56 -21.79
C HIS A 197 2.94 1.11 -22.55
N ALA A 198 4.06 0.38 -22.54
CA ALA A 198 5.21 0.65 -23.42
C ALA A 198 5.20 -0.27 -24.65
N MET A 199 6.08 0.00 -25.60
CA MET A 199 6.27 -0.79 -26.80
C MET A 199 7.76 -1.09 -27.03
N ASN A 200 8.06 -2.31 -27.46
CA ASN A 200 9.38 -2.71 -27.93
C ASN A 200 9.22 -3.59 -29.17
N ASN A 201 9.85 -3.19 -30.28
CA ASN A 201 9.73 -3.85 -31.59
C ASN A 201 8.27 -4.09 -31.99
N SER A 202 7.42 -3.07 -31.82
CA SER A 202 5.97 -3.13 -32.05
C SER A 202 5.17 -4.15 -31.22
N GLY A 203 5.79 -4.78 -30.21
CA GLY A 203 5.11 -5.59 -29.21
C GLY A 203 4.86 -4.80 -27.91
N PRO A 204 3.71 -5.00 -27.23
CA PRO A 204 3.43 -4.33 -25.97
C PRO A 204 4.30 -4.89 -24.84
N THR A 205 4.86 -4.00 -24.03
CA THR A 205 5.72 -4.34 -22.91
C THR A 205 5.39 -3.50 -21.66
N ALA A 206 5.90 -3.94 -20.52
CA ALA A 206 6.07 -3.07 -19.36
C ALA A 206 7.53 -2.64 -19.31
N GLN A 207 7.80 -1.34 -19.55
CA GLN A 207 9.16 -0.84 -19.59
C GLN A 207 9.74 -0.74 -18.19
N ILE A 208 10.90 -1.35 -17.98
CA ILE A 208 11.71 -1.22 -16.77
C ILE A 208 12.67 -0.05 -16.96
N ILE A 209 12.60 0.90 -16.04
CA ILE A 209 13.41 2.11 -15.99
C ILE A 209 14.36 1.99 -14.80
N GLU A 210 15.66 2.04 -15.07
CA GLU A 210 16.68 2.08 -14.03
C GLU A 210 16.68 3.47 -13.36
N ARG A 211 16.65 3.51 -12.02
CA ARG A 211 16.73 4.75 -11.24
C ARG A 211 17.99 5.56 -11.62
N GLU A 212 19.11 4.88 -11.75
CA GLU A 212 20.40 5.48 -12.07
C GLU A 212 20.49 5.83 -13.55
N GLY A 213 20.35 7.12 -13.86
CA GLY A 213 20.43 7.64 -15.22
C GLY A 213 19.19 7.39 -16.09
N TRP A 214 18.08 6.93 -15.51
CA TRP A 214 16.77 6.81 -16.18
C TRP A 214 16.80 5.97 -17.46
N LYS A 215 17.61 4.90 -17.47
CA LYS A 215 17.82 4.04 -18.64
C LYS A 215 16.64 3.11 -18.86
N THR A 216 16.36 2.83 -20.14
CA THR A 216 15.18 2.07 -20.61
C THR A 216 15.60 0.85 -21.44
N ASN A 217 16.55 0.07 -20.92
CA ASN A 217 17.16 -1.03 -21.66
C ASN A 217 16.53 -2.40 -21.40
N MET A 218 15.56 -2.49 -20.48
CA MET A 218 14.97 -3.74 -20.02
C MET A 218 13.45 -3.63 -19.99
N ASP A 219 12.77 -4.73 -20.28
CA ASP A 219 11.31 -4.79 -20.36
C ASP A 219 10.78 -6.12 -19.81
N PHE A 220 9.56 -6.09 -19.26
CA PHE A 220 8.75 -7.31 -19.17
C PHE A 220 8.00 -7.51 -20.48
N VAL A 221 8.27 -8.64 -21.14
CA VAL A 221 7.74 -9.00 -22.46
C VAL A 221 6.89 -10.26 -22.35
N GLY A 222 5.78 -10.31 -23.07
CA GLY A 222 4.96 -11.52 -23.21
C GLY A 222 3.46 -11.28 -23.36
N HIS A 223 2.97 -10.11 -22.94
CA HIS A 223 1.57 -9.74 -23.13
C HIS A 223 1.25 -9.47 -24.61
N ARG A 224 -0.01 -9.73 -25.00
CA ARG A 224 -0.48 -9.59 -26.39
C ARG A 224 -1.14 -8.23 -26.66
N LYS A 225 -1.50 -7.51 -25.61
CA LYS A 225 -2.07 -6.16 -25.65
C LYS A 225 -1.40 -5.27 -24.59
N ALA A 226 -1.71 -3.99 -24.65
CA ALA A 226 -1.22 -2.97 -23.71
C ALA A 226 -1.26 -3.44 -22.26
N VAL A 227 -0.11 -3.37 -21.59
CA VAL A 227 -0.02 -3.50 -20.13
C VAL A 227 -0.75 -2.33 -19.50
N THR A 228 -1.70 -2.60 -18.61
CA THR A 228 -2.50 -1.59 -17.93
C THR A 228 -2.02 -1.37 -16.50
N VAL A 229 -1.49 -2.41 -15.87
CA VAL A 229 -1.12 -2.42 -14.46
C VAL A 229 0.21 -3.09 -14.23
N VAL A 230 1.05 -2.45 -13.43
CA VAL A 230 2.28 -2.99 -12.88
C VAL A 230 2.27 -2.69 -11.39
N LYS A 231 2.45 -3.73 -10.57
CA LYS A 231 2.49 -3.60 -9.10
C LYS A 231 3.58 -4.47 -8.52
N PHE A 232 4.58 -3.83 -7.97
CA PHE A 232 5.56 -4.53 -7.15
C PHE A 232 4.96 -4.95 -5.82
N ASN A 233 5.39 -6.12 -5.37
CA ASN A 233 5.16 -6.57 -4.00
C ASN A 233 5.87 -5.61 -3.03
N PRO A 234 5.23 -5.20 -1.93
CA PRO A 234 5.85 -4.29 -0.96
C PRO A 234 7.05 -4.92 -0.21
N LYS A 235 7.14 -6.26 -0.23
CA LYS A 235 8.23 -7.04 0.37
C LYS A 235 9.36 -7.29 -0.62
N ILE A 236 10.57 -7.26 -0.10
CA ILE A 236 11.78 -7.76 -0.76
C ILE A 236 12.00 -9.18 -0.25
N PHE A 237 12.36 -10.12 -1.13
CA PHE A 237 12.51 -11.53 -0.78
C PHE A 237 13.97 -11.97 -0.84
N LYS A 238 14.28 -13.03 -0.10
CA LYS A 238 15.54 -13.78 -0.18
C LYS A 238 15.24 -15.26 -0.37
N LYS A 239 16.14 -16.00 -1.02
CA LYS A 239 15.99 -17.44 -1.17
C LYS A 239 16.14 -18.11 0.20
N LYS A 240 15.22 -19.03 0.50
CA LYS A 240 15.28 -19.90 1.68
C LYS A 240 16.59 -20.68 1.66
N GLN A 241 17.43 -20.51 2.68
CA GLN A 241 18.67 -21.28 2.78
C GLN A 241 18.32 -22.72 3.11
N LYS A 242 18.60 -23.66 2.19
CA LYS A 242 18.52 -25.09 2.49
C LYS A 242 19.66 -25.45 3.45
N ASN A 243 19.30 -26.05 4.59
CA ASN A 243 20.25 -26.60 5.56
C ASN A 243 21.28 -27.48 4.82
N GLY A 244 22.55 -27.08 4.85
CA GLY A 244 23.67 -27.80 4.23
C GLY A 244 24.23 -27.22 2.93
N SER A 245 23.67 -26.11 2.40
CA SER A 245 24.27 -25.39 1.27
C SER A 245 25.16 -24.22 1.73
N SER A 246 26.26 -23.97 1.00
CA SER A 246 27.32 -23.01 1.37
C SER A 246 26.79 -21.64 1.83
N ALA A 247 27.43 -21.05 2.83
CA ALA A 247 27.13 -19.78 3.50
C ALA A 247 27.24 -18.51 2.63
N LYS A 248 26.93 -18.57 1.32
CA LYS A 248 26.77 -17.35 0.53
C LYS A 248 25.40 -16.74 0.86
N PRO A 249 25.36 -15.48 1.35
CA PRO A 249 24.09 -14.80 1.55
C PRO A 249 23.35 -14.71 0.20
N SER A 250 22.07 -15.08 0.20
CA SER A 250 21.20 -14.91 -0.97
C SER A 250 21.11 -13.43 -1.29
N CYS A 251 21.38 -13.04 -2.54
CA CYS A 251 21.05 -11.70 -3.01
C CYS A 251 19.53 -11.48 -2.89
N PRO A 252 19.08 -10.38 -2.27
CA PRO A 252 17.66 -10.02 -2.25
C PRO A 252 17.12 -9.77 -3.65
N TYR A 253 15.82 -9.96 -3.83
CA TYR A 253 15.12 -9.72 -5.09
C TYR A 253 13.69 -9.23 -4.84
N CYS A 254 13.10 -8.64 -5.87
CA CYS A 254 11.76 -8.08 -5.84
C CYS A 254 10.80 -8.95 -6.65
N CYS A 255 9.53 -8.96 -6.25
CA CYS A 255 8.43 -9.59 -6.98
C CYS A 255 7.55 -8.51 -7.62
N CYS A 256 7.13 -8.72 -8.87
CA CYS A 256 6.33 -7.77 -9.63
C CYS A 256 5.20 -8.49 -10.36
N ALA A 257 3.97 -8.03 -10.18
CA ALA A 257 2.82 -8.47 -10.96
C ALA A 257 2.51 -7.48 -12.09
N VAL A 258 2.17 -8.02 -13.26
CA VAL A 258 1.86 -7.25 -14.47
C VAL A 258 0.53 -7.75 -15.01
N GLY A 259 -0.43 -6.83 -15.15
CA GLY A 259 -1.76 -7.06 -15.71
C GLY A 259 -1.93 -6.32 -17.04
N SER A 260 -2.69 -6.92 -17.95
CA SER A 260 -2.87 -6.39 -19.30
C SER A 260 -4.32 -6.39 -19.77
N LYS A 261 -4.57 -5.56 -20.79
CA LYS A 261 -5.80 -5.53 -21.59
C LYS A 261 -6.06 -6.86 -22.32
N ASP A 262 -5.08 -7.73 -22.43
CA ASP A 262 -5.25 -9.08 -22.96
C ASP A 262 -5.91 -10.05 -21.99
N ARG A 263 -6.30 -9.58 -20.79
CA ARG A 263 -6.98 -10.36 -19.73
C ARG A 263 -6.05 -11.34 -19.00
N SER A 264 -4.74 -11.20 -19.19
CA SER A 264 -3.75 -12.07 -18.55
C SER A 264 -2.95 -11.36 -17.47
N LEU A 265 -2.58 -12.13 -16.46
CA LEU A 265 -1.69 -11.74 -15.37
C LEU A 265 -0.35 -12.46 -15.55
N SER A 266 0.76 -11.75 -15.35
CA SER A 266 2.07 -12.38 -15.20
C SER A 266 2.75 -11.89 -13.92
N VAL A 267 3.50 -12.77 -13.27
CA VAL A 267 4.26 -12.44 -12.05
C VAL A 267 5.73 -12.75 -12.30
N TRP A 268 6.60 -11.82 -11.94
CA TRP A 268 8.02 -11.81 -12.24
C TRP A 268 8.83 -11.66 -10.96
N LEU A 269 9.95 -12.37 -10.89
CA LEU A 269 10.96 -12.15 -9.87
C LEU A 269 12.19 -11.53 -10.52
N THR A 270 12.76 -10.47 -9.95
CA THR A 270 13.92 -9.79 -10.54
C THR A 270 15.18 -10.67 -10.59
N CYS A 271 15.21 -11.78 -9.84
CA CYS A 271 16.27 -12.78 -9.90
C CYS A 271 16.09 -13.82 -11.02
N LEU A 272 14.97 -13.81 -11.74
CA LEU A 272 14.66 -14.75 -12.82
C LEU A 272 14.65 -14.03 -14.18
N LYS A 273 15.00 -14.76 -15.24
CA LYS A 273 14.93 -14.27 -16.63
C LYS A 273 13.57 -14.48 -17.30
N ARG A 274 12.68 -15.23 -16.64
CA ARG A 274 11.35 -15.62 -17.13
C ARG A 274 10.33 -15.32 -16.02
N PRO A 275 9.06 -15.10 -16.36
CA PRO A 275 8.03 -14.94 -15.36
C PRO A 275 7.95 -16.21 -14.49
N LEU A 276 7.67 -16.01 -13.21
CA LEU A 276 7.37 -17.09 -12.26
C LEU A 276 6.06 -17.79 -12.67
N VAL A 277 5.03 -17.01 -13.00
CA VAL A 277 3.73 -17.50 -13.45
C VAL A 277 3.15 -16.58 -14.52
N VAL A 278 2.41 -17.18 -15.45
CA VAL A 278 1.59 -16.48 -16.45
C VAL A 278 0.22 -17.17 -16.46
N ILE A 279 -0.84 -16.40 -16.27
CA ILE A 279 -2.22 -16.86 -16.28
C ILE A 279 -2.93 -16.12 -17.40
N HIS A 280 -3.27 -16.86 -18.45
CA HIS A 280 -4.01 -16.32 -19.58
C HIS A 280 -5.50 -16.36 -19.30
N GLU A 281 -6.22 -15.35 -19.81
CA GLU A 281 -7.69 -15.27 -19.72
C GLU A 281 -8.21 -15.42 -18.28
N LEU A 282 -7.56 -14.74 -17.34
CA LEU A 282 -7.98 -14.69 -15.94
C LEU A 282 -9.37 -14.06 -15.78
N PHE A 283 -9.74 -13.18 -16.71
CA PHE A 283 -10.99 -12.41 -16.70
C PHE A 283 -11.61 -12.31 -18.10
N ASP A 284 -12.85 -11.82 -18.19
CA ASP A 284 -13.54 -11.55 -19.45
C ASP A 284 -13.17 -10.17 -20.03
N LYS A 285 -12.70 -9.25 -19.18
CA LYS A 285 -12.26 -7.89 -19.56
C LYS A 285 -10.87 -7.55 -19.01
N SER A 286 -10.41 -6.33 -19.33
CA SER A 286 -9.08 -5.84 -18.98
C SER A 286 -8.86 -5.84 -17.49
N ILE A 287 -7.65 -6.21 -17.05
CA ILE A 287 -7.20 -5.97 -15.67
C ILE A 287 -7.09 -4.46 -15.44
N MET A 288 -7.62 -4.00 -14.30
CA MET A 288 -7.74 -2.57 -13.96
C MET A 288 -6.88 -2.17 -12.77
N ASP A 289 -6.72 -3.04 -11.78
CA ASP A 289 -5.79 -2.82 -10.67
C ASP A 289 -5.33 -4.14 -10.03
N ILE A 290 -4.25 -4.05 -9.25
CA ILE A 290 -3.62 -5.15 -8.54
C ILE A 290 -3.25 -4.64 -7.13
N SER A 291 -3.49 -5.44 -6.10
CA SER A 291 -3.03 -5.14 -4.74
C SER A 291 -2.44 -6.39 -4.09
N TRP A 292 -1.27 -6.24 -3.47
CA TRP A 292 -0.62 -7.32 -2.72
C TRP A 292 -1.08 -7.29 -1.27
N THR A 293 -1.25 -8.45 -0.66
CA THR A 293 -1.52 -8.55 0.78
C THR A 293 -0.31 -8.08 1.59
N LEU A 294 -0.54 -7.68 2.84
CA LEU A 294 0.51 -7.14 3.72
C LEU A 294 1.65 -8.14 4.01
N ASN A 295 1.32 -9.44 4.05
CA ASN A 295 2.31 -10.51 4.20
C ASN A 295 3.11 -10.77 2.90
N GLY A 296 2.70 -10.20 1.77
CA GLY A 296 3.35 -10.32 0.47
C GLY A 296 3.14 -11.67 -0.22
N LEU A 297 2.26 -12.54 0.27
CA LEU A 297 2.03 -13.87 -0.30
C LEU A 297 0.74 -13.96 -1.11
N GLY A 298 -0.25 -13.12 -0.83
CA GLY A 298 -1.49 -13.05 -1.59
C GLY A 298 -1.52 -11.86 -2.55
N ILE A 299 -2.29 -11.97 -3.61
CA ILE A 299 -2.56 -10.90 -4.57
C ILE A 299 -4.04 -10.87 -4.92
N LEU A 300 -4.62 -9.68 -4.92
CA LEU A 300 -5.94 -9.40 -5.46
C LEU A 300 -5.80 -8.67 -6.78
N VAL A 301 -6.62 -9.06 -7.75
CA VAL A 301 -6.66 -8.48 -9.10
C VAL A 301 -8.10 -8.18 -9.46
N CYS A 302 -8.40 -7.00 -10.00
CA CYS A 302 -9.73 -6.66 -10.49
C CYS A 302 -9.74 -6.45 -11.99
N SER A 303 -10.90 -6.71 -12.56
CA SER A 303 -11.18 -6.52 -13.97
C SER A 303 -12.30 -5.52 -14.20
N MET A 304 -12.30 -4.94 -15.39
CA MET A 304 -13.35 -4.04 -15.88
C MET A 304 -14.72 -4.75 -16.03
N ASP A 305 -14.78 -6.09 -15.95
CA ASP A 305 -16.04 -6.85 -15.90
C ASP A 305 -16.70 -6.85 -14.51
N GLY A 306 -16.07 -6.24 -13.50
CA GLY A 306 -16.58 -6.16 -12.12
C GLY A 306 -16.17 -7.34 -11.24
N SER A 307 -15.44 -8.32 -11.77
CA SER A 307 -14.94 -9.45 -10.99
C SER A 307 -13.57 -9.17 -10.35
N VAL A 308 -13.29 -9.90 -9.27
CA VAL A 308 -12.03 -9.88 -8.53
C VAL A 308 -11.52 -11.31 -8.40
N ALA A 309 -10.24 -11.52 -8.68
CA ALA A 309 -9.55 -12.78 -8.44
C ALA A 309 -8.57 -12.62 -7.27
N PHE A 310 -8.45 -13.68 -6.47
CA PHE A 310 -7.43 -13.80 -5.44
C PHE A 310 -6.49 -14.96 -5.80
N LEU A 311 -5.19 -14.71 -5.72
CA LEU A 311 -4.17 -15.75 -5.87
C LEU A 311 -3.30 -15.75 -4.62
N ASP A 312 -2.97 -16.95 -4.14
CA ASP A 312 -2.11 -17.15 -3.00
C ASP A 312 -0.83 -17.85 -3.45
N PHE A 313 0.31 -17.37 -2.98
CA PHE A 313 1.61 -17.95 -3.24
C PHE A 313 2.16 -18.57 -1.98
N SER A 314 2.75 -19.75 -2.11
CA SER A 314 3.52 -20.35 -1.03
C SER A 314 4.83 -19.60 -0.79
N GLN A 315 5.32 -19.67 0.43
CA GLN A 315 6.64 -19.14 0.79
C GLN A 315 7.78 -19.84 0.02
N ASP A 316 7.57 -21.07 -0.46
CA ASP A 316 8.56 -21.78 -1.26
C ASP A 316 8.63 -21.23 -2.71
N GLU A 317 7.56 -20.61 -3.23
CA GLU A 317 7.53 -19.97 -4.55
C GLU A 317 8.13 -18.57 -4.55
N LEU A 318 7.80 -17.73 -3.55
CA LEU A 318 8.27 -16.34 -3.47
C LEU A 318 9.54 -16.16 -2.63
N GLY A 319 9.80 -17.06 -1.68
CA GLY A 319 10.91 -16.97 -0.73
C GLY A 319 10.54 -16.28 0.59
N ASP A 320 11.56 -16.03 1.40
CA ASP A 320 11.40 -15.41 2.71
C ASP A 320 11.40 -13.88 2.58
N PRO A 321 10.40 -13.16 3.11
CA PRO A 321 10.42 -11.71 3.11
C PRO A 321 11.54 -11.19 4.03
N LEU A 322 12.21 -10.12 3.61
CA LEU A 322 13.12 -9.38 4.45
C LEU A 322 12.37 -8.69 5.60
N SER A 323 13.04 -8.57 6.74
CA SER A 323 12.54 -7.72 7.82
C SER A 323 12.58 -6.24 7.41
N GLU A 324 11.77 -5.39 8.04
CA GLU A 324 11.78 -3.96 7.75
C GLU A 324 13.15 -3.32 8.09
N GLU A 325 13.89 -3.86 9.08
CA GLU A 325 15.26 -3.45 9.37
C GLU A 325 16.24 -3.87 8.27
N GLU A 326 16.10 -5.08 7.71
CA GLU A 326 16.89 -5.53 6.55
C GLU A 326 16.65 -4.63 5.34
N LYS A 327 15.39 -4.33 5.02
CA LYS A 327 15.00 -3.41 3.95
C LYS A 327 15.55 -2.00 4.18
N SER A 328 15.40 -1.48 5.40
CA SER A 328 15.93 -0.18 5.81
C SER A 328 17.45 -0.11 5.62
N ARG A 329 18.18 -1.16 6.01
CA ARG A 329 19.64 -1.24 5.79
C ARG A 329 20.02 -1.22 4.31
N ILE A 330 19.25 -1.89 3.45
CA ILE A 330 19.48 -1.86 2.00
C ILE A 330 19.29 -0.43 1.47
N HIS A 331 18.19 0.23 1.82
CA HIS A 331 17.98 1.61 1.39
C HIS A 331 19.09 2.53 1.93
N GLN A 332 19.53 2.33 3.17
CA GLN A 332 20.55 3.17 3.79
C GLN A 332 21.93 2.99 3.14
N SER A 333 22.28 1.76 2.78
CA SER A 333 23.55 1.45 2.15
C SER A 333 23.60 1.89 0.69
N THR A 334 22.49 1.76 -0.04
CA THR A 334 22.42 2.13 -1.45
C THR A 334 22.24 3.63 -1.66
N TYR A 335 21.35 4.28 -0.92
CA TYR A 335 20.96 5.68 -1.16
C TYR A 335 21.43 6.64 -0.07
N GLY A 336 22.21 6.15 0.89
CA GLY A 336 22.60 6.90 2.07
C GLY A 336 21.47 7.01 3.09
N LYS A 337 21.67 7.83 4.12
CA LYS A 337 20.64 8.15 5.11
C LYS A 337 19.55 9.01 4.45
N SER A 338 18.68 8.41 3.66
CA SER A 338 17.46 9.06 3.17
C SER A 338 16.45 9.19 4.31
N LEU A 339 15.65 10.26 4.26
CA LEU A 339 14.63 10.62 5.24
C LEU A 339 13.59 9.50 5.47
N ALA A 340 13.44 8.57 4.52
CA ALA A 340 12.53 7.45 4.63
C ALA A 340 12.98 6.30 5.58
N ILE A 341 14.19 6.40 6.14
CA ILE A 341 14.86 5.26 6.79
C ILE A 341 15.17 5.53 8.28
N MET A 342 14.80 6.70 8.80
CA MET A 342 15.28 7.12 10.12
C MET A 342 14.40 6.62 11.27
N THR A 343 15.00 5.87 12.20
CA THR A 343 14.42 5.59 13.52
C THR A 343 14.59 6.78 14.47
N GLU A 344 13.72 6.89 15.49
CA GLU A 344 13.63 7.98 16.48
C GLU A 344 14.99 8.46 17.04
N ALA A 345 15.91 7.54 17.34
CA ALA A 345 17.20 7.86 17.94
C ALA A 345 18.24 8.44 16.96
N GLN A 346 18.05 8.24 15.65
CA GLN A 346 19.03 8.59 14.61
C GLN A 346 18.72 9.93 13.90
N LEU A 347 17.56 10.52 14.23
CA LEU A 347 17.03 11.78 13.69
C LEU A 347 17.74 13.05 14.19
N SER A 348 18.59 12.97 15.21
CA SER A 348 19.32 14.11 15.78
C SER A 348 20.57 14.51 15.00
N THR A 349 21.00 13.70 14.01
CA THR A 349 22.28 13.87 13.29
C THR A 349 22.13 13.99 11.77
N ALA A 350 20.90 14.10 11.26
CA ALA A 350 20.63 14.24 9.84
C ALA A 350 20.65 15.71 9.40
N VAL A 351 21.33 16.02 8.29
CA VAL A 351 21.17 17.33 7.63
C VAL A 351 19.86 17.27 6.83
N ILE A 352 18.88 18.07 7.24
CA ILE A 352 17.54 18.13 6.63
C ILE A 352 17.52 19.33 5.70
N GLU A 353 17.43 19.08 4.40
CA GLU A 353 17.43 20.14 3.38
C GLU A 353 16.05 20.78 3.16
N ASN A 354 14.94 20.14 3.60
CA ASN A 354 13.58 20.64 3.40
C ASN A 354 12.91 21.15 4.71
N PRO A 355 12.53 22.45 4.81
CA PRO A 355 11.93 23.06 6.00
C PRO A 355 10.58 22.48 6.47
N GLU A 356 9.73 21.98 5.57
CA GLU A 356 8.41 21.43 5.95
C GLU A 356 8.55 20.04 6.60
N MET A 357 9.51 19.25 6.14
CA MET A 357 9.86 17.97 6.75
C MET A 357 10.47 18.14 8.15
N LEU A 358 11.25 19.20 8.37
CA LEU A 358 11.75 19.58 9.69
C LEU A 358 10.60 19.94 10.66
N LYS A 359 9.54 20.60 10.17
CA LYS A 359 8.35 20.92 10.98
C LYS A 359 7.54 19.68 11.34
N TYR A 360 7.39 18.72 10.41
CA TYR A 360 6.76 17.43 10.69
C TYR A 360 7.53 16.66 11.78
N GLN A 361 8.86 16.60 11.67
CA GLN A 361 9.73 15.96 12.66
C GLN A 361 9.60 16.59 14.05
N ARG A 362 9.65 17.92 14.15
CA ARG A 362 9.45 18.62 15.43
C ARG A 362 8.09 18.32 16.05
N ARG A 363 7.04 18.20 15.23
CA ARG A 363 5.69 17.86 15.72
C ARG A 363 5.56 16.41 16.16
N GLN A 364 6.21 15.45 15.51
CA GLN A 364 6.25 14.07 16.01
C GLN A 364 6.98 13.98 17.35
N GLN A 365 8.11 14.66 17.51
CA GLN A 365 8.79 14.77 18.81
C GLN A 365 7.89 15.44 19.85
N GLN A 366 7.20 16.53 19.48
CA GLN A 366 6.26 17.23 20.36
C GLN A 366 5.09 16.32 20.75
N GLN A 367 4.49 15.56 19.82
CA GLN A 367 3.39 14.64 20.09
C GLN A 367 3.81 13.47 20.98
N GLN A 368 5.04 12.97 20.86
CA GLN A 368 5.60 11.97 21.78
C GLN A 368 5.90 12.55 23.16
N LEU A 369 6.40 13.78 23.23
CA LEU A 369 6.58 14.52 24.48
C LEU A 369 5.23 14.83 25.13
N ASP A 370 4.20 15.12 24.34
CA ASP A 370 2.84 15.37 24.78
C ASP A 370 2.14 14.08 25.21
N GLN A 371 2.38 12.95 24.53
CA GLN A 371 1.92 11.63 24.98
C GLN A 371 2.61 11.17 26.25
N LYS A 372 3.94 11.34 26.37
CA LYS A 372 4.71 11.07 27.60
C LYS A 372 4.28 12.01 28.73
N SER A 373 4.07 13.29 28.45
CA SER A 373 3.61 14.25 29.47
C SER A 373 2.13 14.08 29.81
N ALA A 374 1.28 13.56 28.92
CA ALA A 374 -0.09 13.14 29.21
C ALA A 374 -0.11 11.89 30.10
N THR A 375 0.74 10.89 29.85
CA THR A 375 0.93 9.74 30.77
C THR A 375 1.49 10.20 32.12
N THR A 376 2.31 11.24 32.15
CA THR A 376 2.85 11.82 33.39
C THR A 376 1.84 12.72 34.11
N ARG A 377 0.93 13.39 33.38
CA ARG A 377 -0.14 14.26 33.93
C ARG A 377 -1.37 13.49 34.38
N GLU A 378 -1.70 12.34 33.79
CA GLU A 378 -2.75 11.45 34.29
C GLU A 378 -2.37 10.77 35.63
N MET A 379 -1.08 10.70 35.96
CA MET A 379 -0.61 10.35 37.32
C MET A 379 -0.63 11.53 38.30
N GLY A 380 -1.04 12.74 37.87
CA GLY A 380 -0.95 13.97 38.65
C GLY A 380 -2.24 14.46 39.29
N SER A 381 -3.43 14.00 38.88
CA SER A 381 -4.69 14.50 39.47
C SER A 381 -5.93 13.67 39.14
N ALA A 382 -6.07 12.49 39.74
CA ALA A 382 -7.39 11.92 40.02
C ALA A 382 -7.31 10.92 41.19
N SER A 383 -8.08 11.18 42.23
CA SER A 383 -8.37 10.27 43.34
C SER A 383 -8.98 8.97 42.81
N SER A 384 -8.28 7.85 42.95
CA SER A 384 -8.75 6.53 42.55
C SER A 384 -9.70 5.95 43.61
N VAL A 385 -10.93 5.68 43.22
CA VAL A 385 -11.81 4.75 43.95
C VAL A 385 -11.34 3.34 43.58
N ALA A 386 -10.96 2.58 44.61
CA ALA A 386 -10.39 1.25 44.51
C ALA A 386 -11.40 0.23 43.96
N GLY A 387 -11.01 -0.49 42.90
CA GLY A 387 -11.58 -1.79 42.57
C GLY A 387 -10.83 -2.87 43.36
N VAL A 388 -11.42 -3.31 44.47
CA VAL A 388 -10.86 -4.35 45.34
C VAL A 388 -11.50 -5.68 44.97
N VAL A 389 -10.69 -6.69 44.68
CA VAL A 389 -11.08 -8.09 44.88
C VAL A 389 -10.00 -8.74 45.74
N ASN A 390 -10.34 -9.04 46.99
CA ASN A 390 -9.50 -9.69 48.00
C ASN A 390 -8.15 -9.02 48.32
N GLY A 391 -8.11 -7.68 48.32
CA GLY A 391 -7.09 -6.93 49.07
C GLY A 391 -5.65 -6.98 48.58
N GLU A 392 -5.36 -7.52 47.39
CA GLU A 392 -4.01 -7.52 46.80
C GLU A 392 -3.99 -6.80 45.44
N SER A 393 -2.92 -6.02 45.18
CA SER A 393 -2.69 -5.34 43.90
C SER A 393 -2.31 -6.32 42.78
N LEU A 394 -2.70 -6.04 41.54
CA LEU A 394 -2.27 -6.79 40.33
C LEU A 394 -0.74 -6.85 40.16
N GLU A 395 -0.01 -5.88 40.71
CA GLU A 395 1.45 -5.88 40.73
C GLU A 395 2.01 -6.83 41.81
N ASP A 396 1.31 -6.97 42.94
CA ASP A 396 1.67 -7.90 44.02
C ASP A 396 1.35 -9.34 43.63
N ILE A 397 0.26 -9.57 42.87
CA ILE A 397 -0.08 -10.86 42.26
C ILE A 397 1.02 -11.29 41.27
N ARG A 398 1.53 -10.39 40.42
CA ARG A 398 2.65 -10.67 39.51
C ARG A 398 3.96 -11.01 40.25
N LYS A 399 4.28 -10.29 41.33
CA LYS A 399 5.46 -10.59 42.16
C LYS A 399 5.32 -11.90 42.94
N ASN A 400 4.12 -12.26 43.37
CA ASN A 400 3.84 -13.54 44.06
C ASN A 400 3.83 -14.74 43.11
N LEU A 401 3.43 -14.57 41.83
CA LEU A 401 3.50 -15.61 40.81
C LEU A 401 4.95 -15.98 40.44
N LEU A 402 5.88 -15.01 40.45
CA LEU A 402 7.31 -15.24 40.23
C LEU A 402 7.99 -16.00 41.39
N LYS A 403 7.39 -16.03 42.58
CA LYS A 403 7.89 -16.79 43.74
C LYS A 403 7.48 -18.26 43.75
N LYS A 404 6.60 -18.70 42.85
CA LYS A 404 6.09 -20.08 42.78
C LYS A 404 6.81 -20.90 41.68
N GLN A 405 8.13 -20.94 41.74
CA GLN A 405 8.93 -21.90 40.98
C GLN A 405 9.25 -23.09 41.88
N VAL A 406 8.65 -24.25 41.64
CA VAL A 406 8.93 -25.47 42.41
C VAL A 406 10.17 -26.13 41.82
N GLU A 407 11.31 -26.01 42.52
CA GLU A 407 12.53 -26.77 42.24
C GLU A 407 12.46 -28.13 42.94
N THR A 408 12.66 -29.23 42.21
CA THR A 408 12.81 -30.57 42.82
C THR A 408 14.23 -31.08 42.61
N ARG A 409 14.87 -31.56 43.68
CA ARG A 409 16.19 -32.19 43.65
C ARG A 409 16.05 -33.71 43.64
N THR A 410 16.67 -34.37 42.68
CA THR A 410 16.84 -35.83 42.69
C THR A 410 17.99 -36.23 43.62
N ALA A 411 18.02 -37.48 44.10
CA ALA A 411 19.03 -37.99 45.03
C ALA A 411 20.49 -37.81 44.55
N ASP A 412 20.72 -37.69 43.24
CA ASP A 412 22.04 -37.41 42.64
C ASP A 412 22.38 -35.91 42.50
N GLY A 413 21.67 -35.00 43.19
CA GLY A 413 22.08 -33.60 43.34
C GLY A 413 21.86 -32.68 42.12
N ARG A 414 21.30 -33.16 41.00
CA ARG A 414 20.92 -32.32 39.85
C ARG A 414 19.56 -31.63 40.07
N ARG A 415 19.44 -30.38 39.62
CA ARG A 415 18.23 -29.55 39.73
C ARG A 415 17.35 -29.73 38.49
N ARG A 416 16.04 -29.94 38.65
CA ARG A 416 15.03 -29.83 37.56
C ARG A 416 14.02 -28.74 37.90
N ILE A 417 13.70 -27.93 36.90
CA ILE A 417 12.71 -26.85 36.95
C ILE A 417 11.58 -27.24 35.99
N THR A 418 10.34 -27.28 36.47
CA THR A 418 9.16 -27.51 35.63
C THR A 418 8.61 -26.15 35.18
N PRO A 419 8.60 -25.83 33.88
CA PRO A 419 8.03 -24.58 33.40
C PRO A 419 6.49 -24.60 33.53
N LEU A 420 5.91 -23.50 34.01
CA LEU A 420 4.47 -23.25 33.99
C LEU A 420 4.12 -22.52 32.69
N CYS A 421 3.21 -23.09 31.90
CA CYS A 421 2.69 -22.43 30.70
C CYS A 421 1.75 -21.29 31.10
N ILE A 422 2.08 -20.06 30.71
CA ILE A 422 1.19 -18.89 30.82
C ILE A 422 0.66 -18.62 29.42
N ALA A 423 -0.62 -18.87 29.20
CA ALA A 423 -1.28 -18.61 27.92
C ALA A 423 -1.23 -17.11 27.61
N GLN A 424 -0.59 -16.76 26.50
CA GLN A 424 -0.58 -15.42 25.95
C GLN A 424 -1.83 -15.29 25.05
N LEU A 425 -2.67 -14.31 25.36
CA LEU A 425 -3.88 -14.00 24.58
C LEU A 425 -3.47 -13.59 23.15
N ASP A 426 -3.74 -14.50 22.22
CA ASP A 426 -3.88 -14.20 20.80
C ASP A 426 -4.91 -13.08 20.61
N THR A 427 -4.50 -12.02 19.93
CA THR A 427 -5.41 -11.23 19.10
C THR A 427 -4.93 -11.35 17.67
N GLY A 428 -5.16 -12.55 17.13
CA GLY A 428 -5.26 -12.74 15.69
C GLY A 428 -6.43 -11.93 15.12
N TYR A 429 -6.52 -11.93 13.79
CA TYR A 429 -7.49 -11.25 12.91
C TYR A 429 -7.09 -9.87 12.39
N SER A 430 -6.50 -9.87 11.18
CA SER A 430 -7.11 -9.28 9.96
C SER A 430 -6.09 -9.23 8.80
N PHE A 431 -5.78 -10.39 8.22
CA PHE A 431 -4.78 -10.49 7.13
C PHE A 431 -5.29 -10.04 5.74
N ILE A 432 -6.57 -9.66 5.61
CA ILE A 432 -7.24 -9.45 4.30
C ILE A 432 -7.69 -7.99 4.08
N HIS A 433 -7.72 -7.14 5.11
CA HIS A 433 -8.34 -5.81 5.04
C HIS A 433 -7.61 -4.79 4.16
N GLN A 434 -6.28 -4.87 4.05
CA GLN A 434 -5.53 -3.88 3.27
C GLN A 434 -5.78 -4.06 1.76
N ALA A 435 -6.00 -5.28 1.29
CA ALA A 435 -6.07 -5.58 -0.13
C ALA A 435 -7.51 -5.49 -0.69
N LEU A 436 -8.54 -5.87 0.08
CA LEU A 436 -9.93 -5.88 -0.40
C LEU A 436 -10.47 -4.48 -0.73
N CYS A 437 -10.11 -3.45 0.03
CA CYS A 437 -10.67 -2.10 -0.20
C CYS A 437 -10.07 -1.37 -1.42
N ASP A 438 -8.93 -1.81 -1.96
CA ASP A 438 -8.36 -1.21 -3.18
C ASP A 438 -9.17 -1.58 -4.44
N LEU A 439 -10.07 -2.58 -4.38
CA LEU A 439 -10.69 -3.19 -5.58
C LEU A 439 -12.23 -3.23 -5.59
N ILE A 440 -12.93 -2.90 -4.50
CA ILE A 440 -14.40 -3.10 -4.44
C ILE A 440 -15.13 -1.78 -4.65
N TRP A 441 -15.40 -1.44 -5.91
CA TRP A 441 -16.53 -0.58 -6.32
C TRP A 441 -16.93 -0.88 -7.76
N GLY A 442 -18.02 -1.64 -7.91
CA GLY A 442 -18.65 -1.89 -9.19
C GLY A 442 -19.99 -2.56 -8.97
N ASP A 443 -21.07 -1.79 -9.05
CA ASP A 443 -22.38 -2.24 -9.56
C ASP A 443 -23.32 -1.03 -9.75
N LEU A 444 -23.57 -0.66 -11.02
CA LEU A 444 -24.88 -0.37 -11.63
C LEU A 444 -24.66 0.07 -13.12
N PRO A 445 -25.62 -0.21 -14.03
CA PRO A 445 -25.37 -0.33 -15.45
C PRO A 445 -25.31 0.99 -16.22
N LEU A 446 -24.57 0.90 -17.32
CA LEU A 446 -24.42 1.87 -18.41
C LEU A 446 -25.75 2.44 -18.92
N SER A 447 -25.79 3.77 -19.11
CA SER A 447 -26.49 4.39 -20.23
C SER A 447 -25.59 5.49 -20.82
N PHE A 448 -24.90 5.17 -21.92
CA PHE A 448 -24.21 6.17 -22.73
C PHE A 448 -25.23 6.95 -23.56
N HIS A 449 -25.22 8.28 -23.45
CA HIS A 449 -25.65 9.14 -24.55
C HIS A 449 -24.42 9.72 -25.25
N GLN A 450 -24.29 9.32 -26.50
CA GLN A 450 -23.40 9.77 -27.54
C GLN A 450 -23.57 11.29 -27.77
N LEU A 451 -22.47 12.06 -27.74
CA LEU A 451 -22.40 13.33 -28.45
C LEU A 451 -21.07 13.41 -29.18
N ALA A 452 -21.14 13.09 -30.47
CA ALA A 452 -20.23 13.57 -31.48
C ALA A 452 -20.75 14.94 -31.95
N SER A 453 -19.89 15.95 -31.89
CA SER A 453 -19.79 17.05 -32.86
C SER A 453 -18.47 17.77 -32.64
#